data_AF-A0A4U0VIR1-F1
#
_entry.id   AF-A0A4U0VIR1-F1
#
_cell.length_a   1.000
_cell.length_b   1.000
_cell.length_c   1.000
_cell.angle_alpha   90.00
_cell.angle_beta   90.00
_cell.angle_gamma   90.00
#
_symmetry.space_group_name_H-M   'P 1'
#
loop_
_entity.id
_entity.type
_entity.pdbx_description
1 polymer ?
#
loop_
_entity_poly.entity_id
_entity_poly.type
_entity_poly.pdbx_seq_one_letter_code
_entity_poly.pdbx_strand_id
1 'polypeptide(L)'
;MNNVQHLQREGRACYKRREYAKALEFFDNAIGRAPSVQLLDNRAACHDKLNDLPAALKDAKKAIQLQKEDPTGYLRAGKILVKMERESVAFEIYSHGLKNVKHAGQGYELLRTAHVDLMHQLSPPKSVDPLTVLPRELAEQILECLTFQQRMNACLVSKQWTSFFRSVPSLWQHLDLSDARRKVRPAFISRAINVGRHRLTKATLHKLYDFDKTLAALIRHCPLQDLTLLDTGIQSQNLVDLLREAAHLRALRILEGTQIGQRTLKQLVGSLSTSLETLVCYAPDNNMVDLAMRPYHRLTTLKICVGRFAALDTFFEAVATITEVRLPRLAELSLDVPSVASLLHAILGVEYTDAEAEELVSDIHTLALSARYVGIGEYTNDFTATFQRRRLRQLKHLITPHESEIEHFASIVAESLEALESIDVSGTKITGVEMKQLVRMPRLKRITVKDCPNLGRDAVQWARSQGVIVDDRASGRVHSGLKVRY
;
A
#
# COMPACT_ATOMS: atom_id res chain seq x y z
N MET A 1 49.85 13.17 16.86
CA MET A 1 49.59 11.90 16.13
C MET A 1 50.65 10.80 16.36
N ASN A 2 51.93 11.11 16.61
CA ASN A 2 53.01 10.10 16.76
C ASN A 2 52.90 9.16 17.98
N ASN A 3 52.22 9.58 19.07
CA ASN A 3 52.15 8.77 20.30
C ASN A 3 51.20 7.55 20.19
N VAL A 4 50.03 7.69 19.55
CA VAL A 4 49.05 6.59 19.41
C VAL A 4 49.60 5.45 18.53
N GLN A 5 50.28 5.80 17.44
CA GLN A 5 50.88 4.80 16.54
C GLN A 5 52.01 4.02 17.23
N HIS A 6 52.81 4.69 18.08
CA HIS A 6 53.84 4.03 18.88
C HIS A 6 53.21 3.03 19.86
N LEU A 7 52.23 3.44 20.65
CA LEU A 7 51.50 2.56 21.59
C LEU A 7 50.85 1.38 20.88
N GLN A 8 50.27 1.59 19.69
CA GLN A 8 49.70 0.50 18.89
C GLN A 8 50.77 -0.50 18.42
N ARG A 9 51.97 -0.04 18.05
CA ARG A 9 53.09 -0.94 17.67
C ARG A 9 53.55 -1.77 18.85
N GLU A 10 53.74 -1.15 20.01
CA GLU A 10 54.15 -1.83 21.25
C GLU A 10 53.09 -2.84 21.72
N GLY A 11 51.81 -2.46 21.71
CA GLY A 11 50.71 -3.39 22.04
C GLY A 11 50.68 -4.61 21.10
N ARG A 12 50.88 -4.41 19.80
CA ARG A 12 50.99 -5.53 18.83
C ARG A 12 52.25 -6.37 19.05
N ALA A 13 53.37 -5.77 19.44
CA ALA A 13 54.59 -6.50 19.75
C ALA A 13 54.42 -7.39 20.99
N CYS A 14 53.81 -6.86 22.05
CA CYS A 14 53.45 -7.62 23.25
C CYS A 14 52.47 -8.75 22.93
N TYR A 15 51.45 -8.49 22.11
CA TYR A 15 50.50 -9.52 21.65
C TYR A 15 51.21 -10.66 20.90
N LYS A 16 52.17 -10.34 20.03
CA LYS A 16 52.99 -11.36 19.32
C LYS A 16 53.85 -12.19 20.27
N ARG A 17 54.37 -11.59 21.35
CA ARG A 17 55.10 -12.28 22.42
C ARG A 17 54.21 -13.07 23.38
N ARG A 18 52.88 -13.08 23.17
CA ARG A 18 51.86 -13.67 24.05
C ARG A 18 51.75 -12.99 25.42
N GLU A 19 52.30 -11.79 25.56
CA GLU A 19 52.19 -10.96 26.77
C GLU A 19 50.88 -10.15 26.72
N TYR A 20 49.74 -10.86 26.79
CA TYR A 20 48.42 -10.26 26.53
C TYR A 20 48.02 -9.20 27.56
N ALA A 21 48.35 -9.39 28.84
CA ALA A 21 48.07 -8.41 29.89
C ALA A 21 48.81 -7.08 29.66
N LYS A 22 50.11 -7.13 29.32
CA LYS A 22 50.87 -5.93 28.96
C LYS A 22 50.36 -5.29 27.66
N ALA A 23 49.94 -6.11 26.68
CA ALA A 23 49.33 -5.59 25.46
C ALA A 23 48.05 -4.80 25.74
N LEU A 24 47.23 -5.22 26.72
CA LEU A 24 46.04 -4.49 27.15
C LEU A 24 46.40 -3.09 27.64
N GLU A 25 47.43 -2.94 28.49
CA GLU A 25 47.86 -1.62 29.00
C GLU A 25 48.22 -0.67 27.86
N PHE A 26 48.95 -1.14 26.85
CA PHE A 26 49.29 -0.33 25.68
C PHE A 26 48.05 0.03 24.85
N PHE A 27 47.12 -0.91 24.64
CA PHE A 27 45.89 -0.64 23.91
C PHE A 27 44.92 0.27 24.67
N ASP A 28 44.81 0.15 25.99
CA ASP A 28 44.01 1.02 26.85
C ASP A 28 44.50 2.48 26.75
N ASN A 29 45.82 2.65 26.87
CA ASN A 29 46.49 3.94 26.71
C ASN A 29 46.31 4.52 25.30
N ALA A 30 46.28 3.69 24.25
CA ALA A 30 46.04 4.13 22.89
C ALA A 30 44.57 4.53 22.66
N ILE A 31 43.62 3.71 23.14
CA ILE A 31 42.17 3.94 23.03
C ILE A 31 41.75 5.18 23.82
N GLY A 32 42.32 5.41 25.00
CA GLY A 32 42.05 6.59 25.82
C GLY A 32 42.47 7.91 25.13
N ARG A 33 43.44 7.85 24.20
CA ARG A 33 43.87 9.01 23.41
C ARG A 33 43.03 9.18 22.14
N ALA A 34 42.86 8.11 21.36
CA ALA A 34 42.07 8.13 20.14
C ALA A 34 41.53 6.72 19.84
N PRO A 35 40.24 6.45 20.09
CA PRO A 35 39.64 5.15 19.79
C PRO A 35 39.58 4.94 18.27
N SER A 36 39.92 3.73 17.82
CA SER A 36 39.75 3.29 16.44
C SER A 36 39.26 1.86 16.40
N VAL A 37 38.66 1.45 15.28
CA VAL A 37 38.17 0.07 15.10
C VAL A 37 39.31 -0.92 15.27
N GLN A 38 40.48 -0.67 14.68
CA GLN A 38 41.64 -1.55 14.79
C GLN A 38 42.16 -1.63 16.23
N LEU A 39 42.15 -0.55 17.01
CA LEU A 39 42.57 -0.60 18.40
C LEU A 39 41.59 -1.42 19.26
N LEU A 40 40.29 -1.21 19.07
CA LEU A 40 39.25 -1.99 19.75
C LEU A 40 39.31 -3.47 19.37
N ASP A 41 39.54 -3.79 18.09
CA ASP A 41 39.69 -5.17 17.62
C ASP A 41 40.93 -5.86 18.21
N ASN A 42 42.06 -5.16 18.25
CA ASN A 42 43.28 -5.68 18.86
C ASN A 42 43.12 -5.91 20.37
N ARG A 43 42.44 -4.99 21.09
CA ARG A 43 42.15 -5.17 22.51
C ARG A 43 41.16 -6.31 22.76
N ALA A 44 40.11 -6.43 21.94
CA ALA A 44 39.19 -7.55 21.97
C ALA A 44 39.92 -8.89 21.75
N ALA A 45 40.92 -8.92 20.85
CA ALA A 45 41.74 -10.11 20.64
C ALA A 45 42.61 -10.47 21.86
N CYS A 46 43.13 -9.48 22.61
CA CYS A 46 43.81 -9.74 23.89
C CYS A 46 42.85 -10.35 24.92
N HIS A 47 41.67 -9.75 25.10
CA HIS A 47 40.64 -10.27 26.02
C HIS A 47 40.20 -11.70 25.63
N ASP A 48 40.04 -11.97 24.32
CA ASP A 48 39.75 -13.31 23.79
C ASP A 48 40.83 -14.34 24.17
N LYS A 49 42.11 -13.94 24.13
CA LYS A 49 43.24 -14.80 24.51
C LYS A 49 43.38 -15.00 26.02
N LEU A 50 42.87 -14.05 26.80
CA LEU A 50 42.78 -14.14 28.26
C LEU A 50 41.47 -14.81 28.75
N ASN A 51 40.65 -15.30 27.82
CA ASN A 51 39.34 -15.90 28.10
C ASN A 51 38.32 -14.95 28.78
N ASP A 52 38.55 -13.64 28.71
CA ASP A 52 37.58 -12.61 29.12
C ASP A 52 36.66 -12.27 27.94
N LEU A 53 35.79 -13.22 27.61
CA LEU A 53 34.83 -13.11 26.50
C LEU A 53 33.86 -11.92 26.66
N PRO A 54 33.35 -11.59 27.87
CA PRO A 54 32.50 -10.40 28.06
C PRO A 54 33.19 -9.09 27.69
N ALA A 55 34.44 -8.88 28.11
CA ALA A 55 35.20 -7.68 27.74
C ALA A 55 35.50 -7.65 26.24
N ALA A 56 35.88 -8.79 25.65
CA ALA A 56 36.10 -8.89 24.20
C ALA A 56 34.85 -8.53 23.39
N LEU A 57 33.68 -9.01 23.81
CA LEU A 57 32.41 -8.70 23.16
C LEU A 57 32.03 -7.21 23.31
N LYS A 58 32.31 -6.62 24.48
CA LYS A 58 32.08 -5.19 24.72
C LYS A 58 32.86 -4.32 23.74
N ASP A 59 34.13 -4.67 23.51
CA ASP A 59 34.99 -3.96 22.55
C ASP A 59 34.55 -4.15 21.10
N ALA A 60 34.17 -5.38 20.72
CA ALA A 60 33.64 -5.66 19.40
C ALA A 60 32.35 -4.86 19.10
N LYS A 61 31.44 -4.78 20.09
CA LYS A 61 30.23 -3.93 19.99
C LYS A 61 30.57 -2.45 19.86
N LYS A 62 31.56 -1.98 20.62
CA LYS A 62 32.04 -0.58 20.52
C LYS A 62 32.65 -0.29 19.15
N ALA A 63 33.35 -1.26 18.55
CA ALA A 63 33.88 -1.13 17.18
C ALA A 63 32.77 -0.99 16.14
N ILE A 64 31.70 -1.79 16.24
CA ILE A 64 30.49 -1.68 15.38
C ILE A 64 29.84 -0.30 15.53
N GLN A 65 29.74 0.22 16.77
CA GLN A 65 29.17 1.55 17.02
C GLN A 65 30.03 2.67 16.42
N LEU A 66 31.36 2.51 16.44
CA LEU A 66 32.30 3.50 15.94
C LEU A 66 32.27 3.60 14.42
N GLN A 67 32.25 2.47 13.71
CA GLN A 67 32.15 2.41 12.24
C GLN A 67 31.22 1.28 11.81
N LYS A 68 29.98 1.63 11.49
CA LYS A 68 28.93 0.67 11.11
C LYS A 68 29.19 -0.03 9.77
N GLU A 69 29.93 0.62 8.87
CA GLU A 69 30.28 0.11 7.54
C GLU A 69 31.52 -0.82 7.57
N ASP A 70 32.25 -0.88 8.70
CA ASP A 70 33.46 -1.70 8.81
C ASP A 70 33.13 -3.14 9.26
N PRO A 71 33.60 -4.18 8.55
CA PRO A 71 33.28 -5.58 8.87
C PRO A 71 33.97 -6.11 10.13
N THR A 72 35.06 -5.50 10.59
CA THR A 72 35.93 -6.02 11.66
C THR A 72 35.17 -6.23 12.96
N GLY A 73 34.35 -5.25 13.36
CA GLY A 73 33.56 -5.32 14.59
C GLY A 73 32.55 -6.47 14.56
N TYR A 74 31.87 -6.69 13.42
CA TYR A 74 30.90 -7.78 13.26
C TYR A 74 31.59 -9.15 13.29
N LEU A 75 32.71 -9.29 12.58
CA LEU A 75 33.52 -10.52 12.57
C LEU A 75 34.02 -10.89 13.97
N ARG A 76 34.54 -9.91 14.72
CA ARG A 76 35.00 -10.13 16.10
C ARG A 76 33.84 -10.50 17.02
N ALA A 77 32.74 -9.75 16.97
CA ALA A 77 31.59 -9.99 17.84
C ALA A 77 30.98 -11.37 17.60
N GLY A 78 30.77 -11.77 16.34
CA GLY A 78 30.25 -13.10 16.02
C GLY A 78 31.19 -14.22 16.45
N LYS A 79 32.51 -14.08 16.27
CA LYS A 79 33.49 -15.08 16.73
C LYS A 79 33.47 -15.26 18.25
N ILE A 80 33.38 -14.16 19.01
CA ILE A 80 33.28 -14.23 20.47
C ILE A 80 31.95 -14.86 20.90
N LEU A 81 30.84 -14.52 20.24
CA LEU A 81 29.53 -15.09 20.55
C LEU A 81 29.46 -16.61 20.27
N VAL A 82 30.09 -17.09 19.20
CA VAL A 82 30.24 -18.54 18.95
C VAL A 82 31.02 -19.20 20.08
N LYS A 83 32.13 -18.60 20.54
CA LYS A 83 32.90 -19.11 21.70
C LYS A 83 32.12 -19.09 23.02
N MET A 84 31.12 -18.21 23.13
CA MET A 84 30.21 -18.14 24.28
C MET A 84 29.02 -19.10 24.13
N GLU A 85 28.99 -19.99 23.13
CA GLU A 85 27.88 -20.89 22.84
C GLU A 85 26.55 -20.16 22.54
N ARG A 86 26.64 -18.93 22.02
CA ARG A 86 25.50 -18.07 21.66
C ARG A 86 25.39 -17.92 20.14
N GLU A 87 25.32 -19.06 19.46
CA GLU A 87 25.37 -19.15 18.00
C GLU A 87 24.20 -18.44 17.30
N SER A 88 22.98 -18.51 17.85
CA SER A 88 21.82 -17.79 17.30
C SER A 88 22.04 -16.27 17.27
N VAL A 89 22.62 -15.72 18.35
CA VAL A 89 22.95 -14.30 18.44
C VAL A 89 24.13 -13.95 17.52
N ALA A 90 25.10 -14.85 17.37
CA ALA A 90 26.22 -14.66 16.43
C ALA A 90 25.71 -14.58 14.98
N PHE A 91 24.76 -15.43 14.60
CA PHE A 91 24.12 -15.43 13.29
C PHE A 91 23.43 -14.09 13.01
N GLU A 92 22.67 -13.56 13.97
CA GLU A 92 22.04 -12.25 13.86
C GLU A 92 23.06 -11.11 13.69
N ILE A 93 24.19 -11.16 14.42
CA ILE A 93 25.26 -10.16 14.31
C ILE A 93 25.89 -10.17 12.92
N TYR A 94 26.16 -11.36 12.35
CA TYR A 94 26.68 -11.45 10.99
C TYR A 94 25.66 -10.97 9.96
N SER A 95 24.38 -11.34 10.11
CA SER A 95 23.29 -10.86 9.26
C SER A 95 23.15 -9.34 9.30
N HIS A 96 23.28 -8.75 10.49
CA HIS A 96 23.28 -7.30 10.68
C HIS A 96 24.48 -6.64 10.01
N GLY A 97 25.68 -7.23 10.09
CA GLY A 97 26.84 -6.73 9.37
C GLY A 97 26.66 -6.76 7.84
N LEU A 98 26.09 -7.83 7.27
CA LEU A 98 25.84 -7.95 5.82
C LEU A 98 24.87 -6.90 5.27
N LYS A 99 24.02 -6.33 6.13
CA LYS A 99 23.11 -5.23 5.75
C LYS A 99 23.77 -3.85 5.78
N ASN A 100 24.82 -3.67 6.57
CA ASN A 100 25.43 -2.35 6.83
C ASN A 100 26.80 -2.16 6.16
N VAL A 101 27.56 -3.25 5.96
CA VAL A 101 28.87 -3.22 5.31
C VAL A 101 28.69 -3.15 3.79
N LYS A 102 29.49 -2.33 3.11
CA LYS A 102 29.47 -2.23 1.65
C LYS A 102 29.77 -3.60 1.01
N HIS A 103 29.03 -3.93 -0.05
CA HIS A 103 29.19 -5.18 -0.81
C HIS A 103 30.47 -5.22 -1.66
N ALA A 104 31.63 -4.94 -1.05
CA ALA A 104 32.94 -4.93 -1.70
C ALA A 104 34.06 -5.19 -0.68
N GLY A 105 35.09 -5.92 -1.11
CA GLY A 105 36.31 -6.14 -0.33
C GLY A 105 36.34 -7.44 0.48
N GLN A 106 37.55 -7.82 0.90
CA GLN A 106 37.82 -9.09 1.58
C GLN A 106 37.05 -9.25 2.89
N GLY A 107 36.85 -8.17 3.66
CA GLY A 107 36.13 -8.23 4.93
C GLY A 107 34.64 -8.56 4.78
N TYR A 108 34.01 -8.11 3.69
CA TYR A 108 32.62 -8.47 3.38
C TYR A 108 32.52 -9.97 3.02
N GLU A 109 33.45 -10.49 2.23
CA GLU A 109 33.47 -11.92 1.89
C GLU A 109 33.69 -12.80 3.12
N LEU A 110 34.62 -12.43 4.02
CA LEU A 110 34.81 -13.14 5.29
C LEU A 110 33.55 -13.15 6.15
N LEU A 111 32.83 -12.03 6.19
CA LEU A 111 31.57 -11.91 6.92
C LEU A 111 30.47 -12.78 6.30
N ARG A 112 30.42 -12.84 4.97
CA ARG A 112 29.50 -13.70 4.22
C ARG A 112 29.79 -15.17 4.48
N THR A 113 31.06 -15.59 4.40
CA THR A 113 31.48 -16.96 4.68
C THR A 113 31.15 -17.34 6.12
N ALA A 114 31.51 -16.52 7.11
CA ALA A 114 31.19 -16.79 8.51
C ALA A 114 29.67 -16.91 8.78
N HIS A 115 28.85 -16.08 8.12
CA HIS A 115 27.40 -16.19 8.19
C HIS A 115 26.88 -17.50 7.58
N VAL A 116 27.39 -17.88 6.41
CA VAL A 116 26.97 -19.11 5.70
C VAL A 116 27.43 -20.37 6.45
N ASP A 117 28.65 -20.40 6.95
CA ASP A 117 29.17 -21.53 7.73
C ASP A 117 28.33 -21.76 8.99
N LEU A 118 28.02 -20.67 9.71
CA LEU A 118 27.18 -20.74 10.90
C LEU A 118 25.73 -21.10 10.57
N MET A 119 25.20 -20.63 9.43
CA MET A 119 23.90 -21.06 8.92
C MET A 119 23.86 -22.57 8.70
N HIS A 120 24.91 -23.14 8.11
CA HIS A 120 25.00 -24.58 7.88
C HIS A 120 25.11 -25.38 9.18
N GLN A 121 25.83 -24.87 10.18
CA GLN A 121 25.92 -25.49 11.51
C GLN A 121 24.59 -25.47 12.26
N LEU A 122 23.87 -24.35 12.19
CA LEU A 122 22.56 -24.17 12.84
C LEU A 122 21.41 -24.88 12.10
N SER A 123 21.60 -25.20 10.82
CA SER A 123 20.58 -25.87 10.02
C SER A 123 20.42 -27.31 10.49
N PRO A 124 19.18 -27.82 10.62
CA PRO A 124 18.98 -29.23 10.94
C PRO A 124 19.63 -30.11 9.87
N PRO A 125 20.16 -31.29 10.25
CA PRO A 125 20.97 -32.15 9.36
C PRO A 125 20.24 -32.64 8.11
N LYS A 126 18.90 -32.52 8.08
CA LYS A 126 18.06 -32.73 6.89
C LYS A 126 17.01 -31.61 6.82
N SER A 127 17.38 -30.44 6.31
CA SER A 127 16.35 -29.49 5.86
C SER A 127 15.71 -30.05 4.59
N VAL A 128 14.45 -30.47 4.68
CA VAL A 128 13.69 -30.92 3.52
C VAL A 128 12.81 -29.78 3.04
N ASP A 129 12.74 -29.56 1.73
CA ASP A 129 11.83 -28.58 1.16
C ASP A 129 10.39 -28.96 1.52
N PRO A 130 9.62 -28.10 2.22
CA PRO A 130 8.26 -28.43 2.65
C PRO A 130 7.36 -28.89 1.50
N LEU A 131 7.55 -28.35 0.29
CA LEU A 131 6.75 -28.72 -0.88
C LEU A 131 7.06 -30.11 -1.43
N THR A 132 8.10 -30.79 -0.92
CA THR A 132 8.41 -32.19 -1.27
C THR A 132 7.76 -33.19 -0.31
N VAL A 133 7.30 -32.74 0.86
CA VAL A 133 6.70 -33.59 1.89
C VAL A 133 5.21 -33.31 2.03
N LEU A 134 4.80 -32.06 1.88
CA LEU A 134 3.40 -31.66 2.00
C LEU A 134 2.56 -32.25 0.86
N PRO A 135 1.36 -32.78 1.16
CA PRO A 135 0.34 -33.04 0.16
C PRO A 135 0.11 -31.80 -0.70
N ARG A 136 -0.11 -32.00 -1.99
CA ARG A 136 -0.23 -30.91 -2.98
C ARG A 136 -1.34 -29.93 -2.61
N GLU A 137 -2.45 -30.45 -2.10
CA GLU A 137 -3.64 -29.69 -1.73
C GLU A 137 -3.35 -28.76 -0.54
N LEU A 138 -2.60 -29.25 0.46
CA LEU A 138 -2.21 -28.43 1.61
C LEU A 138 -1.19 -27.36 1.20
N ALA A 139 -0.24 -27.71 0.34
CA ALA A 139 0.70 -26.73 -0.22
C ALA A 139 -0.03 -25.63 -1.02
N GLU A 140 -1.04 -26.01 -1.81
CA GLU A 140 -1.90 -25.07 -2.54
C GLU A 140 -2.66 -24.14 -1.58
N GLN A 141 -3.36 -24.68 -0.58
CA GLN A 141 -4.10 -23.90 0.42
C GLN A 141 -3.21 -22.92 1.19
N ILE A 142 -2.00 -23.35 1.57
CA ILE A 142 -1.02 -22.49 2.25
C ILE A 142 -0.61 -21.33 1.35
N LEU A 143 -0.31 -21.61 0.07
CA LEU A 143 0.09 -20.58 -0.89
C LEU A 143 -1.07 -19.66 -1.28
N GLU A 144 -2.31 -20.15 -1.24
CA GLU A 144 -3.51 -19.35 -1.46
C GLU A 144 -3.70 -18.25 -0.41
N CYS A 145 -3.27 -18.48 0.83
CA CYS A 145 -3.28 -17.45 1.89
C CYS A 145 -2.30 -16.30 1.64
N LEU A 146 -1.33 -16.47 0.74
CA LEU A 146 -0.33 -15.45 0.42
C LEU A 146 -0.85 -14.47 -0.64
N THR A 147 -0.41 -13.21 -0.55
CA THR A 147 -0.63 -12.22 -1.61
C THR A 147 0.16 -12.59 -2.87
N PHE A 148 -0.22 -12.04 -4.03
CA PHE A 148 0.51 -12.30 -5.27
C PHE A 148 2.01 -11.94 -5.17
N GLN A 149 2.33 -10.81 -4.54
CA GLN A 149 3.71 -10.39 -4.28
C GLN A 149 4.47 -11.40 -3.41
N GLN A 150 3.83 -11.88 -2.33
CA GLN A 150 4.42 -12.88 -1.46
C GLN A 150 4.66 -14.20 -2.21
N ARG A 151 3.75 -14.62 -3.09
CA ARG A 151 3.94 -15.81 -3.95
C ARG A 151 5.10 -15.63 -4.94
N MET A 152 5.28 -14.43 -5.51
CA MET A 152 6.44 -14.13 -6.36
C MET A 152 7.76 -14.26 -5.59
N ASN A 153 7.80 -13.75 -4.35
CA ASN A 153 8.97 -13.88 -3.49
C ASN A 153 9.23 -15.34 -3.10
N ALA A 154 8.17 -16.11 -2.84
CA ALA A 154 8.26 -17.53 -2.51
C ALA A 154 8.87 -18.38 -3.65
N CYS A 155 8.66 -17.97 -4.91
CA CYS A 155 9.33 -18.61 -6.05
C CYS A 155 10.87 -18.51 -5.98
N LEU A 156 11.42 -17.53 -5.25
CA LEU A 156 12.88 -17.36 -5.10
C LEU A 156 13.52 -18.32 -4.10
N VAL A 157 12.73 -19.11 -3.36
CA VAL A 157 13.21 -20.04 -2.34
C VAL A 157 13.96 -21.22 -2.97
N SER A 158 13.33 -21.90 -3.93
CA SER A 158 13.93 -23.05 -4.63
C SER A 158 13.33 -23.25 -6.03
N LYS A 159 13.98 -24.08 -6.85
CA LYS A 159 13.45 -24.47 -8.17
C LYS A 159 12.13 -25.22 -8.03
N GLN A 160 11.96 -25.97 -6.95
CA GLN A 160 10.76 -26.75 -6.63
C GLN A 160 9.58 -25.82 -6.33
N TRP A 161 9.78 -24.78 -5.51
CA TRP A 161 8.77 -23.74 -5.27
C TRP A 161 8.33 -23.06 -6.55
N THR A 162 9.29 -22.65 -7.38
CA THR A 162 9.00 -22.09 -8.70
C THR A 162 8.21 -23.06 -9.58
N SER A 163 8.57 -24.35 -9.59
CA SER A 163 7.90 -25.38 -10.40
C SER A 163 6.47 -25.63 -9.93
N PHE A 164 6.28 -25.76 -8.61
CA PHE A 164 4.97 -25.96 -8.00
C PHE A 164 4.03 -24.81 -8.30
N PHE A 165 4.47 -23.57 -8.06
CA PHE A 165 3.65 -22.39 -8.35
C PHE A 165 3.25 -22.30 -9.83
N ARG A 166 4.14 -22.72 -10.74
CA ARG A 166 3.87 -22.75 -12.19
C ARG A 166 2.97 -23.91 -12.62
N SER A 167 2.71 -24.90 -11.78
CA SER A 167 1.87 -26.07 -12.12
C SER A 167 0.45 -25.97 -11.57
N VAL A 168 0.15 -24.94 -10.77
CA VAL A 168 -1.12 -24.80 -10.04
C VAL A 168 -1.89 -23.57 -10.54
N PRO A 169 -2.95 -23.74 -11.35
CA PRO A 169 -3.71 -22.63 -11.95
C PRO A 169 -4.45 -21.72 -10.95
N SER A 170 -4.93 -22.24 -9.82
CA SER A 170 -5.65 -21.47 -8.78
C SER A 170 -4.80 -20.34 -8.21
N LEU A 171 -3.49 -20.56 -8.09
CA LEU A 171 -2.55 -19.55 -7.62
C LEU A 171 -2.38 -18.36 -8.58
N TRP A 172 -2.90 -18.47 -9.81
CA TRP A 172 -2.88 -17.44 -10.85
C TRP A 172 -4.27 -16.82 -11.11
N GLN A 173 -5.23 -17.00 -10.20
CA GLN A 173 -6.57 -16.42 -10.36
C GLN A 173 -6.55 -14.90 -10.56
N HIS A 174 -5.60 -14.21 -9.91
CA HIS A 174 -5.35 -12.79 -10.06
C HIS A 174 -3.89 -12.55 -10.48
N LEU A 175 -3.70 -12.04 -11.69
CA LEU A 175 -2.41 -11.53 -12.15
C LEU A 175 -2.25 -10.09 -11.68
N ASP A 176 -1.50 -9.88 -10.59
CA ASP A 176 -1.30 -8.54 -10.02
C ASP A 176 0.11 -8.01 -10.31
N LEU A 177 0.20 -7.00 -11.19
CA LEU A 177 1.47 -6.36 -11.54
C LEU A 177 1.69 -5.01 -10.83
N SER A 178 0.81 -4.61 -9.92
CA SER A 178 0.85 -3.29 -9.26
C SER A 178 2.20 -2.97 -8.59
N ASP A 179 2.84 -3.97 -7.97
CA ASP A 179 4.13 -3.82 -7.28
C ASP A 179 5.35 -3.85 -8.22
N ALA A 180 5.14 -3.95 -9.54
CA ALA A 180 6.25 -4.05 -10.48
C ALA A 180 7.14 -2.81 -10.41
N ARG A 181 8.43 -3.01 -10.10
CA ARG A 181 9.42 -1.92 -10.05
C ARG A 181 9.99 -1.58 -11.43
N ARG A 182 10.01 -2.55 -12.35
CA ARG A 182 10.54 -2.46 -13.71
C ARG A 182 9.53 -3.03 -14.70
N LYS A 183 9.74 -2.79 -16.00
CA LYS A 183 8.89 -3.37 -17.05
C LYS A 183 8.86 -4.90 -16.96
N VAL A 184 7.66 -5.46 -16.96
CA VAL A 184 7.43 -6.90 -16.80
C VAL A 184 7.69 -7.61 -18.12
N ARG A 185 8.56 -8.63 -18.09
CA ARG A 185 8.98 -9.35 -19.30
C ARG A 185 7.80 -10.08 -19.97
N PRO A 186 7.64 -10.04 -21.31
CA PRO A 186 6.55 -10.72 -22.00
C PRO A 186 6.48 -12.23 -21.70
N ALA A 187 7.63 -12.90 -21.57
CA ALA A 187 7.70 -14.32 -21.24
C ALA A 187 7.05 -14.68 -19.89
N PHE A 188 7.05 -13.75 -18.92
CA PHE A 188 6.35 -13.94 -17.65
C PHE A 188 4.84 -13.85 -17.84
N ILE A 189 4.38 -12.83 -18.59
CA ILE A 189 2.95 -12.62 -18.90
C ILE A 189 2.39 -13.82 -19.66
N SER A 190 3.06 -14.27 -20.73
CA SER A 190 2.64 -15.46 -21.49
C SER A 190 2.55 -16.69 -20.59
N ARG A 191 3.46 -16.84 -19.61
CA ARG A 191 3.40 -17.94 -18.65
C ARG A 191 2.21 -17.80 -17.70
N ALA A 192 1.95 -16.61 -17.16
CA ALA A 192 0.80 -16.35 -16.30
C ALA A 192 -0.52 -16.74 -16.99
N ILE A 193 -0.68 -16.31 -18.24
CA ILE A 193 -1.85 -16.63 -19.08
C ILE A 193 -1.92 -18.13 -19.35
N ASN A 194 -0.81 -18.76 -19.70
CA ASN A 194 -0.78 -20.19 -20.04
C ASN A 194 -1.01 -21.13 -18.84
N VAL A 195 -0.63 -20.71 -17.64
CA VAL A 195 -0.85 -21.50 -16.42
C VAL A 195 -2.25 -21.23 -15.87
N GLY A 196 -2.64 -19.96 -15.73
CA GLY A 196 -3.94 -19.57 -15.19
C GLY A 196 -5.11 -19.95 -16.11
N ARG A 197 -4.99 -19.71 -17.43
CA ARG A 197 -6.03 -19.96 -18.45
C ARG A 197 -7.44 -19.60 -17.95
N HIS A 198 -8.29 -20.61 -17.75
CA HIS A 198 -9.68 -20.48 -17.33
C HIS A 198 -9.86 -20.07 -15.86
N ARG A 199 -8.81 -20.15 -15.03
CA ARG A 199 -8.84 -19.70 -13.63
C ARG A 199 -8.46 -18.23 -13.47
N LEU A 200 -7.73 -17.65 -14.42
CA LEU A 200 -7.34 -16.24 -14.38
C LEU A 200 -8.57 -15.37 -14.69
N THR A 201 -9.14 -14.78 -13.64
CA THR A 201 -10.36 -13.96 -13.73
C THR A 201 -10.11 -12.49 -13.44
N LYS A 202 -8.95 -12.16 -12.84
CA LYS A 202 -8.58 -10.78 -12.50
C LYS A 202 -7.19 -10.42 -13.01
N ALA A 203 -7.03 -9.20 -13.51
CA ALA A 203 -5.74 -8.68 -13.94
C ALA A 203 -5.54 -7.23 -13.51
N THR A 204 -4.40 -6.95 -12.88
CA THR A 204 -3.88 -5.60 -12.65
C THR A 204 -2.69 -5.39 -13.58
N LEU A 205 -2.85 -4.56 -14.60
CA LEU A 205 -1.83 -4.29 -15.61
C LEU A 205 -1.04 -3.04 -15.22
N HIS A 206 0.27 -3.20 -15.15
CA HIS A 206 1.21 -2.15 -14.80
C HIS A 206 2.57 -2.41 -15.44
N LYS A 207 3.26 -1.35 -15.90
CA LYS A 207 4.61 -1.40 -16.49
C LYS A 207 4.83 -2.54 -17.49
N LEU A 208 4.01 -2.58 -18.53
CA LEU A 208 4.15 -3.55 -19.62
C LEU A 208 5.09 -3.03 -20.73
N TYR A 209 5.67 -3.93 -21.52
CA TYR A 209 6.35 -3.56 -22.76
C TYR A 209 5.34 -3.27 -23.87
N ASP A 210 4.47 -4.26 -24.13
CA ASP A 210 3.41 -4.19 -25.13
C ASP A 210 2.05 -4.37 -24.42
N PHE A 211 1.35 -3.27 -24.16
CA PHE A 211 0.05 -3.28 -23.49
C PHE A 211 -1.01 -3.99 -24.33
N ASP A 212 -1.24 -3.56 -25.57
CA ASP A 212 -2.30 -4.08 -26.44
C ASP A 212 -2.18 -5.60 -26.66
N LYS A 213 -0.97 -6.11 -26.93
CA LYS A 213 -0.75 -7.55 -27.11
C LYS A 213 -1.06 -8.33 -25.85
N THR A 214 -0.70 -7.79 -24.69
CA THR A 214 -0.96 -8.42 -23.39
C THR A 214 -2.46 -8.47 -23.12
N LEU A 215 -3.16 -7.36 -23.32
CA LEU A 215 -4.60 -7.26 -23.11
C LEU A 215 -5.37 -8.18 -24.07
N ALA A 216 -5.01 -8.18 -25.36
CA ALA A 216 -5.60 -9.06 -26.35
C ALA A 216 -5.43 -10.55 -25.98
N ALA A 217 -4.25 -10.94 -25.49
CA ALA A 217 -4.01 -12.31 -25.05
C ALA A 217 -4.83 -12.68 -23.80
N LEU A 218 -4.99 -11.76 -22.85
CA LEU A 218 -5.81 -11.96 -21.66
C LEU A 218 -7.28 -12.14 -22.04
N ILE A 219 -7.83 -11.24 -22.86
CA ILE A 219 -9.24 -11.29 -23.28
C ILE A 219 -9.53 -12.57 -24.07
N ARG A 220 -8.61 -12.99 -24.94
CA ARG A 220 -8.78 -14.18 -25.78
C ARG A 220 -8.70 -15.50 -25.02
N HIS A 221 -7.84 -15.59 -24.00
CA HIS A 221 -7.51 -16.87 -23.36
C HIS A 221 -8.02 -17.02 -21.92
N CYS A 222 -8.53 -15.95 -21.33
CA CYS A 222 -8.97 -15.93 -19.94
C CYS A 222 -10.38 -15.34 -19.81
N PRO A 223 -11.24 -15.88 -18.93
CA PRO A 223 -12.55 -15.32 -18.63
C PRO A 223 -12.40 -14.11 -17.70
N LEU A 224 -11.82 -13.03 -18.21
CA LEU A 224 -11.47 -11.85 -17.44
C LEU A 224 -12.73 -11.12 -16.97
N GLN A 225 -12.91 -11.06 -15.64
CA GLN A 225 -14.04 -10.42 -14.97
C GLN A 225 -13.67 -9.04 -14.42
N ASP A 226 -12.45 -8.92 -13.87
CA ASP A 226 -11.98 -7.69 -13.23
C ASP A 226 -10.66 -7.23 -13.88
N LEU A 227 -10.67 -6.02 -14.46
CA LEU A 227 -9.50 -5.39 -15.07
C LEU A 227 -9.14 -4.09 -14.36
N THR A 228 -7.88 -3.96 -13.97
CA THR A 228 -7.31 -2.73 -13.42
C THR A 228 -6.14 -2.26 -14.28
N LEU A 229 -6.19 -1.01 -14.73
CA LEU A 229 -5.15 -0.33 -15.51
C LEU A 229 -4.45 0.67 -14.60
N LEU A 230 -3.15 0.47 -14.36
CA LEU A 230 -2.33 1.32 -13.50
C LEU A 230 -1.09 1.76 -14.25
N ASP A 231 -0.92 3.07 -14.47
CA ASP A 231 0.25 3.63 -15.16
C ASP A 231 0.59 2.87 -16.46
N THR A 232 -0.44 2.66 -17.29
CA THR A 232 -0.28 1.99 -18.60
C THR A 232 0.03 2.97 -19.73
N GLY A 233 0.18 4.27 -19.42
CA GLY A 233 0.41 5.32 -20.40
C GLY A 233 -0.84 5.69 -21.18
N ILE A 234 -0.65 6.29 -22.36
CA ILE A 234 -1.73 6.77 -23.22
C ILE A 234 -2.45 5.61 -23.90
N GLN A 235 -3.77 5.57 -23.74
CA GLN A 235 -4.64 4.58 -24.37
C GLN A 235 -5.41 5.20 -25.54
N SER A 236 -5.54 4.43 -26.61
CA SER A 236 -6.18 4.82 -27.86
C SER A 236 -7.45 4.00 -28.13
N GLN A 237 -8.00 4.12 -29.34
CA GLN A 237 -9.17 3.37 -29.78
C GLN A 237 -9.02 1.85 -29.64
N ASN A 238 -7.79 1.32 -29.75
CA ASN A 238 -7.51 -0.10 -29.57
C ASN A 238 -8.03 -0.65 -28.24
N LEU A 239 -7.96 0.14 -27.16
CA LEU A 239 -8.47 -0.29 -25.86
C LEU A 239 -9.99 -0.55 -25.91
N VAL A 240 -10.73 0.31 -26.60
CA VAL A 240 -12.18 0.20 -26.77
C VAL A 240 -12.53 -1.06 -27.55
N ASP A 241 -11.81 -1.30 -28.65
CA ASP A 241 -12.08 -2.44 -29.53
C ASP A 241 -11.74 -3.76 -28.84
N LEU A 242 -10.62 -3.83 -28.13
CA LEU A 242 -10.24 -5.01 -27.34
C LEU A 242 -11.26 -5.29 -26.23
N LEU A 243 -11.67 -4.27 -25.45
CA LEU A 243 -12.61 -4.48 -24.35
C LEU A 243 -14.03 -4.77 -24.81
N ARG A 244 -14.39 -4.43 -26.06
CA ARG A 244 -15.67 -4.86 -26.65
C ARG A 244 -15.77 -6.37 -26.79
N GLU A 245 -14.64 -7.05 -27.00
CA GLU A 245 -14.57 -8.52 -27.08
C GLU A 245 -14.59 -9.20 -25.70
N ALA A 246 -14.46 -8.45 -24.61
CA ALA A 246 -14.37 -8.98 -23.25
C ALA A 246 -15.76 -9.34 -22.67
N ALA A 247 -16.30 -10.48 -23.10
CA ALA A 247 -17.67 -10.92 -22.77
C ALA A 247 -17.96 -11.10 -21.27
N HIS A 248 -16.94 -11.32 -20.43
CA HIS A 248 -17.09 -11.58 -18.99
C HIS A 248 -16.76 -10.37 -18.12
N LEU A 249 -16.36 -9.24 -18.70
CA LEU A 249 -15.88 -8.10 -17.94
C LEU A 249 -17.02 -7.40 -17.20
N ARG A 250 -16.90 -7.35 -15.88
CA ARG A 250 -17.85 -6.70 -14.96
C ARG A 250 -17.23 -5.56 -14.17
N ALA A 251 -15.92 -5.53 -13.99
CA ALA A 251 -15.25 -4.46 -13.26
C ALA A 251 -14.10 -3.87 -14.06
N LEU A 252 -14.15 -2.56 -14.28
CA LEU A 252 -13.09 -1.80 -14.94
C LEU A 252 -12.61 -0.70 -14.00
N ARG A 253 -11.31 -0.69 -13.75
CA ARG A 253 -10.63 0.32 -12.93
C ARG A 253 -9.51 0.96 -13.74
N ILE A 254 -9.67 2.24 -14.05
CA ILE A 254 -8.65 3.08 -14.69
C ILE A 254 -8.07 3.95 -13.59
N LEU A 255 -6.82 3.69 -13.20
CA LEU A 255 -6.14 4.36 -12.09
C LEU A 255 -5.08 5.36 -12.59
N GLU A 256 -4.44 6.05 -11.66
CA GLU A 256 -3.41 7.06 -11.93
C GLU A 256 -2.32 6.56 -12.89
N GLY A 257 -1.83 7.46 -13.74
CA GLY A 257 -0.84 7.19 -14.79
C GLY A 257 -1.41 6.57 -16.07
N THR A 258 -2.70 6.18 -16.09
CA THR A 258 -3.38 5.75 -17.33
C THR A 258 -4.10 6.94 -17.95
N GLN A 259 -3.62 7.39 -19.11
CA GLN A 259 -4.20 8.55 -19.81
C GLN A 259 -5.17 8.07 -20.88
N ILE A 260 -6.43 8.52 -20.82
CA ILE A 260 -7.45 8.21 -21.81
C ILE A 260 -8.09 9.51 -22.28
N GLY A 261 -8.16 9.72 -23.60
CA GLY A 261 -8.87 10.86 -24.18
C GLY A 261 -10.38 10.79 -23.95
N GLN A 262 -11.05 11.94 -23.79
CA GLN A 262 -12.48 12.02 -23.51
C GLN A 262 -13.35 11.22 -24.50
N ARG A 263 -13.08 11.33 -25.80
CA ARG A 263 -13.81 10.59 -26.84
C ARG A 263 -13.67 9.08 -26.69
N THR A 264 -12.45 8.61 -26.44
CA THR A 264 -12.14 7.19 -26.22
C THR A 264 -12.82 6.68 -24.96
N LEU A 265 -12.78 7.46 -23.88
CA LEU A 265 -13.41 7.11 -22.61
C LEU A 265 -14.94 7.01 -22.75
N LYS A 266 -15.57 7.97 -23.44
CA LYS A 266 -17.01 7.94 -23.73
C LYS A 266 -17.40 6.69 -24.53
N GLN A 267 -16.64 6.36 -25.56
CA GLN A 267 -16.90 5.14 -26.35
C GLN A 267 -16.67 3.86 -25.54
N LEU A 268 -15.64 3.84 -24.69
CA LEU A 268 -15.32 2.71 -23.83
C LEU A 268 -16.42 2.43 -22.82
N VAL A 269 -16.86 3.45 -22.10
CA VAL A 269 -17.91 3.29 -21.09
C VAL A 269 -19.25 2.95 -21.78
N GLY A 270 -19.50 3.55 -22.95
CA GLY A 270 -20.68 3.24 -23.77
C GLY A 270 -20.71 1.80 -24.32
N SER A 271 -19.56 1.20 -24.65
CA SER A 271 -19.50 -0.19 -25.13
C SER A 271 -19.70 -1.22 -24.02
N LEU A 272 -19.43 -0.86 -22.76
CA LEU A 272 -19.50 -1.73 -21.59
C LEU A 272 -20.75 -1.52 -20.73
N SER A 273 -21.69 -0.66 -21.15
CA SER A 273 -22.79 -0.20 -20.29
C SER A 273 -23.75 -1.30 -19.80
N THR A 274 -23.83 -2.41 -20.52
CA THR A 274 -24.74 -3.53 -20.20
C THR A 274 -24.10 -4.61 -19.30
N SER A 275 -22.77 -4.71 -19.28
CA SER A 275 -22.05 -5.75 -18.53
C SER A 275 -21.44 -5.24 -17.23
N LEU A 276 -21.12 -3.93 -17.16
CA LEU A 276 -20.32 -3.37 -16.09
C LEU A 276 -21.10 -3.21 -14.76
N GLU A 277 -20.54 -3.78 -13.70
CA GLU A 277 -21.00 -3.68 -12.31
C GLU A 277 -20.18 -2.68 -11.51
N THR A 278 -18.88 -2.54 -11.80
CA THR A 278 -17.98 -1.60 -11.14
C THR A 278 -17.21 -0.77 -12.14
N LEU A 279 -17.29 0.55 -11.99
CA LEU A 279 -16.46 1.51 -12.72
C LEU A 279 -15.68 2.38 -11.75
N VAL A 280 -14.35 2.34 -11.84
CA VAL A 280 -13.46 3.29 -11.18
C VAL A 280 -12.68 4.02 -12.26
N CYS A 281 -12.73 5.34 -12.28
CA CYS A 281 -12.04 6.13 -13.29
C CYS A 281 -11.26 7.27 -12.64
N TYR A 282 -9.95 7.28 -12.90
CA TYR A 282 -9.06 8.41 -12.66
C TYR A 282 -8.88 9.18 -13.97
N ALA A 283 -9.30 10.45 -14.01
CA ALA A 283 -9.14 11.32 -15.16
C ALA A 283 -8.06 12.39 -14.88
N PRO A 284 -6.92 12.39 -15.59
CA PRO A 284 -5.83 13.32 -15.31
C PRO A 284 -6.04 14.76 -15.83
N ASP A 285 -6.71 14.97 -16.97
CA ASP A 285 -6.69 16.27 -17.70
C ASP A 285 -8.08 16.74 -18.15
N ASN A 286 -8.93 17.26 -17.25
CA ASN A 286 -10.28 17.80 -17.52
C ASN A 286 -11.27 16.88 -18.29
N ASN A 287 -10.84 15.70 -18.72
CA ASN A 287 -11.61 14.73 -19.49
C ASN A 287 -12.60 14.03 -18.56
N MET A 288 -13.71 14.69 -18.29
CA MET A 288 -14.78 14.09 -17.51
C MET A 288 -15.34 12.84 -18.18
N VAL A 289 -15.70 11.85 -17.37
CA VAL A 289 -16.46 10.69 -17.81
C VAL A 289 -17.86 11.20 -18.19
N ASP A 290 -18.11 11.32 -19.48
CA ASP A 290 -19.47 11.55 -19.97
C ASP A 290 -20.27 10.26 -19.80
N LEU A 291 -21.07 10.21 -18.72
CA LEU A 291 -21.99 9.11 -18.43
C LEU A 291 -23.36 9.30 -19.12
N ALA A 292 -23.56 10.40 -19.85
CA ALA A 292 -24.86 10.71 -20.44
C ALA A 292 -25.19 9.72 -21.57
N MET A 293 -26.50 9.52 -21.78
CA MET A 293 -27.15 8.88 -22.93
C MET A 293 -27.39 7.36 -22.91
N ARG A 294 -26.94 6.59 -21.91
CA ARG A 294 -27.30 5.14 -21.82
C ARG A 294 -27.57 4.65 -20.40
N PRO A 295 -28.60 3.82 -20.17
CA PRO A 295 -28.86 3.24 -18.86
C PRO A 295 -27.84 2.16 -18.51
N TYR A 296 -27.22 2.27 -17.33
CA TYR A 296 -26.29 1.28 -16.80
C TYR A 296 -27.03 0.36 -15.83
N HIS A 297 -27.72 -0.65 -16.35
CA HIS A 297 -28.63 -1.48 -15.57
C HIS A 297 -27.95 -2.38 -14.53
N ARG A 298 -26.65 -2.62 -14.65
CA ARG A 298 -25.87 -3.48 -13.73
C ARG A 298 -24.90 -2.73 -12.83
N LEU A 299 -24.67 -1.43 -13.06
CA LEU A 299 -23.64 -0.68 -12.35
C LEU A 299 -24.06 -0.46 -10.90
N THR A 300 -23.30 -1.05 -9.98
CA THR A 300 -23.52 -0.97 -8.52
C THR A 300 -22.53 -0.03 -7.85
N THR A 301 -21.30 0.04 -8.36
CA THR A 301 -20.24 0.90 -7.83
C THR A 301 -19.71 1.84 -8.91
N LEU A 302 -19.77 3.14 -8.64
CA LEU A 302 -19.18 4.19 -9.47
C LEU A 302 -18.22 5.04 -8.63
N LYS A 303 -16.95 5.11 -9.05
CA LYS A 303 -15.96 6.00 -8.44
C LYS A 303 -15.29 6.85 -9.51
N ILE A 304 -15.37 8.16 -9.38
CA ILE A 304 -14.76 9.13 -10.29
C ILE A 304 -13.77 9.96 -9.48
N CYS A 305 -12.52 9.98 -9.91
CA CYS A 305 -11.47 10.80 -9.32
C CYS A 305 -10.84 11.64 -10.43
N VAL A 306 -10.73 12.94 -10.22
CA VAL A 306 -10.10 13.84 -11.18
C VAL A 306 -8.80 14.39 -10.58
N GLY A 307 -7.72 14.18 -11.33
CA GLY A 307 -6.38 14.72 -11.04
C GLY A 307 -6.32 16.24 -11.28
N ARG A 308 -5.09 16.78 -11.29
CA ARG A 308 -4.86 18.24 -11.28
C ARG A 308 -5.60 18.96 -12.42
N PHE A 309 -6.39 19.96 -12.04
CA PHE A 309 -7.10 20.83 -12.98
C PHE A 309 -6.17 21.83 -13.65
N ALA A 310 -6.25 21.91 -14.98
CA ALA A 310 -5.62 22.98 -15.76
C ALA A 310 -6.60 24.14 -16.08
N ALA A 311 -7.91 23.86 -16.21
CA ALA A 311 -8.95 24.86 -16.49
C ALA A 311 -10.33 24.42 -15.97
N LEU A 312 -10.82 25.02 -14.88
CA LEU A 312 -12.09 24.64 -14.24
C LEU A 312 -13.31 24.93 -15.12
N ASP A 313 -13.26 25.97 -15.95
CA ASP A 313 -14.39 26.39 -16.81
C ASP A 313 -14.83 25.27 -17.76
N THR A 314 -13.88 24.58 -18.41
CA THR A 314 -14.17 23.45 -19.29
C THR A 314 -14.82 22.25 -18.57
N PHE A 315 -14.60 22.11 -17.26
CA PHE A 315 -15.28 21.08 -16.48
C PHE A 315 -16.71 21.47 -16.16
N PHE A 316 -16.95 22.73 -15.78
CA PHE A 316 -18.31 23.21 -15.57
C PHE A 316 -19.15 23.13 -16.85
N GLU A 317 -18.58 23.47 -18.00
CA GLU A 317 -19.22 23.24 -19.31
C GLU A 317 -19.54 21.77 -19.54
N ALA A 318 -18.59 20.87 -19.29
CA ALA A 318 -18.80 19.43 -19.44
C ALA A 318 -19.88 18.88 -18.50
N VAL A 319 -19.90 19.28 -17.22
CA VAL A 319 -20.94 18.88 -16.26
C VAL A 319 -22.30 19.43 -16.67
N ALA A 320 -22.38 20.68 -17.15
CA ALA A 320 -23.62 21.31 -17.60
C ALA A 320 -24.25 20.58 -18.79
N THR A 321 -23.46 19.88 -19.61
CA THR A 321 -23.98 19.02 -20.69
C THR A 321 -24.57 17.69 -20.21
N ILE A 322 -24.32 17.28 -18.96
CA ILE A 322 -24.87 16.05 -18.39
C ILE A 322 -26.28 16.35 -17.86
N THR A 323 -27.28 16.12 -18.69
CA THR A 323 -28.67 16.38 -18.32
C THR A 323 -29.38 15.18 -17.70
N GLU A 324 -29.02 13.94 -18.09
CA GLU A 324 -29.62 12.70 -17.53
C GLU A 324 -28.62 11.56 -17.41
N VAL A 325 -28.43 11.01 -16.20
CA VAL A 325 -27.66 9.78 -15.95
C VAL A 325 -28.54 8.73 -15.27
N ARG A 326 -28.80 7.61 -15.96
CA ARG A 326 -29.65 6.54 -15.43
C ARG A 326 -28.81 5.42 -14.82
N LEU A 327 -28.69 5.42 -13.49
CA LEU A 327 -27.96 4.41 -12.70
C LEU A 327 -28.89 3.73 -11.67
N PRO A 328 -29.86 2.92 -12.11
CA PRO A 328 -30.92 2.41 -11.23
C PRO A 328 -30.38 1.52 -10.11
N ARG A 329 -29.32 0.73 -10.35
CA ARG A 329 -28.76 -0.21 -9.36
C ARG A 329 -27.56 0.31 -8.57
N LEU A 330 -27.29 1.61 -8.64
CA LEU A 330 -26.16 2.21 -7.94
C LEU A 330 -26.35 2.10 -6.42
N ALA A 331 -25.40 1.44 -5.76
CA ALA A 331 -25.35 1.27 -4.31
C ALA A 331 -24.18 2.03 -3.68
N GLU A 332 -23.09 2.23 -4.43
CA GLU A 332 -21.89 2.95 -3.99
C GLU A 332 -21.50 4.04 -4.98
N LEU A 333 -21.41 5.28 -4.50
CA LEU A 333 -20.97 6.44 -5.28
C LEU A 333 -19.79 7.11 -4.59
N SER A 334 -18.70 7.32 -5.33
CA SER A 334 -17.57 8.12 -4.88
C SER A 334 -17.20 9.17 -5.92
N LEU A 335 -17.21 10.44 -5.53
CA LEU A 335 -16.89 11.58 -6.38
C LEU A 335 -15.77 12.38 -5.72
N ASP A 336 -14.61 12.37 -6.37
CA ASP A 336 -13.49 13.24 -6.03
C ASP A 336 -13.23 14.19 -7.22
N VAL A 337 -14.01 15.27 -7.26
CA VAL A 337 -14.10 16.23 -8.38
C VAL A 337 -14.22 17.65 -7.85
N PRO A 338 -13.84 18.70 -8.62
CA PRO A 338 -13.89 20.09 -8.13
C PRO A 338 -15.29 20.61 -7.78
N SER A 339 -16.33 20.25 -8.54
CA SER A 339 -17.72 20.57 -8.20
C SER A 339 -18.57 19.32 -8.17
N VAL A 340 -18.82 18.84 -6.94
CA VAL A 340 -19.54 17.61 -6.67
C VAL A 340 -21.04 17.78 -6.90
N ALA A 341 -21.62 18.94 -6.58
CA ALA A 341 -23.06 19.14 -6.48
C ALA A 341 -23.80 18.97 -7.80
N SER A 342 -23.32 19.56 -8.90
CA SER A 342 -23.98 19.47 -10.20
C SER A 342 -24.01 18.03 -10.73
N LEU A 343 -22.90 17.29 -10.60
CA LEU A 343 -22.83 15.89 -11.00
C LEU A 343 -23.66 14.99 -10.07
N LEU A 344 -23.64 15.27 -8.77
CA LEU A 344 -24.46 14.56 -7.79
C LEU A 344 -25.95 14.79 -8.05
N HIS A 345 -26.36 16.01 -8.40
CA HIS A 345 -27.73 16.33 -8.81
C HIS A 345 -28.10 15.61 -10.12
N ALA A 346 -27.22 15.56 -11.12
CA ALA A 346 -27.48 14.83 -12.36
C ALA A 346 -27.64 13.31 -12.16
N ILE A 347 -26.94 12.73 -11.17
CA ILE A 347 -27.03 11.29 -10.84
C ILE A 347 -28.25 10.97 -9.95
N LEU A 348 -28.59 11.86 -9.01
CA LEU A 348 -29.66 11.65 -8.02
C LEU A 348 -31.01 12.27 -8.41
N GLY A 349 -31.00 13.23 -9.33
CA GLY A 349 -32.15 14.05 -9.71
C GLY A 349 -33.03 13.48 -10.81
N VAL A 350 -32.66 12.33 -11.39
CA VAL A 350 -33.50 11.64 -12.37
C VAL A 350 -34.69 11.00 -11.67
N GLU A 351 -35.87 11.58 -11.87
CA GLU A 351 -37.15 10.97 -11.49
C GLU A 351 -37.53 9.93 -12.55
N TYR A 352 -37.67 8.67 -12.14
CA TYR A 352 -38.04 7.59 -13.04
C TYR A 352 -39.56 7.59 -13.19
N THR A 353 -40.04 8.03 -14.36
CA THR A 353 -41.49 8.23 -14.62
C THR A 353 -42.28 6.94 -14.83
N ASP A 354 -41.59 5.81 -15.06
CA ASP A 354 -42.23 4.52 -15.27
C ASP A 354 -42.39 3.79 -13.92
N ALA A 355 -43.61 3.42 -13.55
CA ALA A 355 -43.92 2.74 -12.29
C ALA A 355 -43.13 1.43 -12.08
N GLU A 356 -42.82 0.69 -13.15
CA GLU A 356 -41.97 -0.50 -13.10
C GLU A 356 -40.48 -0.16 -12.89
N ALA A 357 -40.02 1.01 -13.35
CA ALA A 357 -38.65 1.46 -13.16
C ALA A 357 -38.41 1.94 -11.71
N GLU A 358 -39.42 2.53 -11.06
CA GLU A 358 -39.34 3.01 -9.68
C GLU A 358 -39.14 1.90 -8.64
N GLU A 359 -39.65 0.69 -8.91
CA GLU A 359 -39.50 -0.49 -8.04
C GLU A 359 -38.10 -1.13 -8.17
N LEU A 360 -37.39 -0.86 -9.27
CA LEU A 360 -36.05 -1.40 -9.58
C LEU A 360 -34.89 -0.47 -9.19
N VAL A 361 -35.17 0.75 -8.71
CA VAL A 361 -34.15 1.71 -8.28
C VAL A 361 -33.66 1.35 -6.88
N SER A 362 -32.39 1.00 -6.77
CA SER A 362 -31.73 0.74 -5.50
C SER A 362 -31.37 2.03 -4.76
N ASP A 363 -31.41 1.92 -3.44
CA ASP A 363 -30.84 2.90 -2.54
C ASP A 363 -29.30 2.89 -2.59
N ILE A 364 -28.73 4.06 -2.39
CA ILE A 364 -27.29 4.25 -2.23
C ILE A 364 -26.97 4.07 -0.75
N HIS A 365 -26.08 3.13 -0.47
CA HIS A 365 -25.66 2.77 0.88
C HIS A 365 -24.35 3.46 1.28
N THR A 366 -23.52 3.77 0.29
CA THR A 366 -22.22 4.44 0.49
C THR A 366 -22.10 5.62 -0.45
N LEU A 367 -21.89 6.81 0.12
CA LEU A 367 -21.64 8.05 -0.60
C LEU A 367 -20.32 8.66 -0.11
N ALA A 368 -19.37 8.83 -1.00
CA ALA A 368 -18.06 9.38 -0.67
C ALA A 368 -17.75 10.59 -1.53
N LEU A 369 -17.75 11.76 -0.91
CA LEU A 369 -17.51 13.03 -1.58
C LEU A 369 -16.17 13.58 -1.12
N SER A 370 -15.30 13.94 -2.05
CA SER A 370 -14.03 14.59 -1.79
C SER A 370 -13.90 15.78 -2.72
N ALA A 371 -13.47 16.91 -2.19
CA ALA A 371 -13.17 18.11 -2.95
C ALA A 371 -11.74 18.51 -2.58
N ARG A 372 -10.75 18.04 -3.36
CA ARG A 372 -9.33 18.38 -3.16
C ARG A 372 -8.94 19.76 -3.70
N TYR A 373 -9.89 20.47 -4.33
CA TYR A 373 -9.66 21.75 -5.00
C TYR A 373 -10.17 22.89 -4.14
N VAL A 374 -9.35 23.26 -3.16
CA VAL A 374 -9.59 24.41 -2.29
C VAL A 374 -9.44 25.70 -3.12
N GLY A 375 -10.47 26.55 -3.12
CA GLY A 375 -10.28 28.00 -3.22
C GLY A 375 -10.84 28.75 -4.43
N ILE A 376 -11.93 28.32 -5.07
CA ILE A 376 -12.53 29.13 -6.15
C ILE A 376 -14.07 29.19 -6.02
N GLY A 377 -14.54 30.30 -5.42
CA GLY A 377 -15.75 31.03 -5.83
C GLY A 377 -17.12 30.40 -5.57
N GLU A 378 -17.88 31.01 -4.65
CA GLU A 378 -19.31 31.36 -4.78
C GLU A 378 -20.34 30.31 -5.24
N TYR A 379 -20.17 29.03 -4.93
CA TYR A 379 -21.28 28.08 -5.02
C TYR A 379 -21.49 27.39 -3.68
N THR A 380 -22.24 28.07 -2.80
CA THR A 380 -22.93 27.45 -1.66
C THR A 380 -23.90 26.40 -2.21
N ASN A 381 -23.38 25.22 -2.48
CA ASN A 381 -24.17 24.10 -2.97
C ASN A 381 -25.10 23.67 -1.84
N ASP A 382 -26.41 23.92 -2.00
CA ASP A 382 -27.41 23.45 -1.06
C ASP A 382 -27.49 21.91 -1.09
N PHE A 383 -26.69 21.27 -0.24
CA PHE A 383 -26.72 19.83 -0.04
C PHE A 383 -28.03 19.38 0.63
N THR A 384 -28.85 20.29 1.17
CA THR A 384 -30.14 19.99 1.80
C THR A 384 -31.07 19.29 0.82
N ALA A 385 -31.31 19.89 -0.35
CA ALA A 385 -32.14 19.29 -1.39
C ALA A 385 -31.59 17.94 -1.89
N THR A 386 -30.25 17.77 -1.83
CA THR A 386 -29.59 16.54 -2.26
C THR A 386 -29.80 15.41 -1.25
N PHE A 387 -29.60 15.66 0.04
CA PHE A 387 -29.75 14.65 1.09
C PHE A 387 -31.20 14.24 1.33
N GLN A 388 -32.17 15.07 0.94
CA GLN A 388 -33.60 14.73 0.99
C GLN A 388 -34.06 13.77 -0.12
N ARG A 389 -33.20 13.49 -1.13
CA ARG A 389 -33.55 12.60 -2.24
C ARG A 389 -33.83 11.16 -1.76
N ARG A 390 -34.86 10.53 -2.31
CA ARG A 390 -35.34 9.17 -1.96
C ARG A 390 -34.21 8.14 -1.89
N ARG A 391 -33.30 8.15 -2.87
CA ARG A 391 -32.19 7.19 -3.00
C ARG A 391 -31.16 7.24 -1.87
N LEU A 392 -31.15 8.30 -1.05
CA LEU A 392 -30.22 8.45 0.08
C LEU A 392 -30.87 8.10 1.44
N ARG A 393 -32.15 7.75 1.48
CA ARG A 393 -32.85 7.45 2.75
C ARG A 393 -32.26 6.27 3.51
N GLN A 394 -31.70 5.28 2.80
CA GLN A 394 -31.01 4.11 3.39
C GLN A 394 -29.48 4.26 3.38
N LEU A 395 -28.96 5.49 3.28
CA LEU A 395 -27.53 5.74 3.30
C LEU A 395 -26.93 5.34 4.64
N LYS A 396 -25.94 4.43 4.61
CA LYS A 396 -25.26 3.91 5.80
C LYS A 396 -23.91 4.58 6.03
N HIS A 397 -23.22 4.96 4.96
CA HIS A 397 -21.86 5.48 5.02
C HIS A 397 -21.74 6.77 4.21
N LEU A 398 -21.30 7.84 4.87
CA LEU A 398 -21.07 9.14 4.24
C LEU A 398 -19.63 9.61 4.48
N ILE A 399 -18.91 9.96 3.43
CA ILE A 399 -17.65 10.75 3.51
C ILE A 399 -17.96 12.12 2.94
N THR A 400 -17.72 13.17 3.72
CA THR A 400 -18.07 14.54 3.35
C THR A 400 -16.92 15.23 2.60
N PRO A 401 -17.22 16.19 1.72
CA PRO A 401 -16.18 16.97 1.08
C PRO A 401 -15.36 17.75 2.13
N HIS A 402 -14.08 18.00 1.84
CA HIS A 402 -13.16 18.73 2.72
C HIS A 402 -13.46 20.24 2.85
N GLU A 403 -14.58 20.72 2.33
CA GLU A 403 -14.93 22.14 2.38
C GLU A 403 -15.76 22.53 3.59
N SER A 404 -15.47 23.73 4.06
CA SER A 404 -15.69 24.19 5.43
C SER A 404 -16.86 25.17 5.60
N GLU A 405 -17.81 25.19 4.66
CA GLU A 405 -18.81 26.27 4.56
C GLU A 405 -20.25 25.78 4.35
N ILE A 406 -20.55 24.51 4.63
CA ILE A 406 -21.95 24.11 4.75
C ILE A 406 -22.42 24.50 6.16
N GLU A 407 -23.03 25.69 6.27
CA GLU A 407 -23.72 26.11 7.50
C GLU A 407 -24.77 25.05 7.89
N HIS A 408 -24.85 24.74 9.18
CA HIS A 408 -25.81 23.76 9.71
C HIS A 408 -25.72 22.34 9.12
N PHE A 409 -24.56 21.94 8.57
CA PHE A 409 -24.35 20.61 7.99
C PHE A 409 -24.81 19.46 8.88
N ALA A 410 -24.44 19.50 10.17
CA ALA A 410 -24.81 18.45 11.12
C ALA A 410 -26.32 18.35 11.33
N SER A 411 -27.04 19.48 11.31
CA SER A 411 -28.50 19.50 11.38
C SER A 411 -29.11 18.88 10.12
N ILE A 412 -28.65 19.28 8.93
CA ILE A 412 -29.15 18.75 7.65
C ILE A 412 -28.98 17.23 7.58
N VAL A 413 -27.80 16.72 7.96
CA VAL A 413 -27.52 15.28 7.99
C VAL A 413 -28.39 14.57 9.03
N ALA A 414 -28.52 15.12 10.23
CA ALA A 414 -29.32 14.53 11.29
C ALA A 414 -30.82 14.46 10.93
N GLU A 415 -31.33 15.45 10.21
CA GLU A 415 -32.74 15.51 9.77
C GLU A 415 -33.01 14.65 8.53
N SER A 416 -32.04 14.51 7.62
CA SER A 416 -32.26 13.86 6.32
C SER A 416 -31.81 12.39 6.26
N LEU A 417 -30.85 11.96 7.10
CA LEU A 417 -30.14 10.68 6.95
C LEU A 417 -30.25 9.78 8.21
N GLU A 418 -31.48 9.41 8.58
CA GLU A 418 -31.76 8.62 9.79
C GLU A 418 -31.10 7.22 9.82
N ALA A 419 -30.81 6.64 8.64
CA ALA A 419 -30.21 5.31 8.51
C ALA A 419 -28.68 5.29 8.69
N LEU A 420 -28.04 6.45 8.87
CA LEU A 420 -26.58 6.60 8.81
C LEU A 420 -25.88 5.85 9.96
N GLU A 421 -24.95 4.96 9.61
CA GLU A 421 -24.17 4.15 10.56
C GLU A 421 -22.75 4.69 10.75
N SER A 422 -22.17 5.34 9.73
CA SER A 422 -20.88 6.01 9.85
C SER A 422 -20.77 7.27 9.03
N ILE A 423 -20.06 8.26 9.57
CA ILE A 423 -19.74 9.51 8.88
C ILE A 423 -18.25 9.85 9.01
N ASP A 424 -17.64 10.30 7.92
CA ASP A 424 -16.30 10.88 7.90
C ASP A 424 -16.41 12.38 7.60
N VAL A 425 -16.07 13.19 8.58
CA VAL A 425 -16.06 14.67 8.52
C VAL A 425 -14.64 15.23 8.58
N SER A 426 -13.65 14.44 8.17
CA SER A 426 -12.24 14.83 8.21
C SER A 426 -11.97 16.08 7.36
N GLY A 427 -11.12 16.97 7.85
CA GLY A 427 -10.75 18.25 7.20
C GLY A 427 -11.83 19.33 7.24
N THR A 428 -13.00 19.05 7.84
CA THR A 428 -14.07 20.05 7.99
C THR A 428 -13.90 20.92 9.24
N LYS A 429 -14.61 22.05 9.29
CA LYS A 429 -14.66 22.97 10.44
C LYS A 429 -15.68 22.57 11.53
N ILE A 430 -16.01 21.28 11.64
CA ILE A 430 -17.00 20.78 12.60
C ILE A 430 -16.66 21.18 14.04
N THR A 431 -17.67 21.66 14.77
CA THR A 431 -17.60 22.10 16.16
C THR A 431 -18.05 21.01 17.13
N GLY A 432 -17.77 21.19 18.42
CA GLY A 432 -18.26 20.28 19.47
C GLY A 432 -19.79 20.23 19.59
N VAL A 433 -20.51 21.30 19.20
CA VAL A 433 -21.99 21.32 19.19
C VAL A 433 -22.54 20.46 18.06
N GLU A 434 -21.98 20.61 16.86
CA GLU A 434 -22.34 19.79 15.70
C GLU A 434 -22.00 18.32 15.91
N MET A 435 -20.86 18.02 16.54
CA MET A 435 -20.52 16.66 16.92
C MET A 435 -21.56 16.06 17.88
N LYS A 436 -22.06 16.84 18.85
CA LYS A 436 -23.14 16.40 19.75
C LYS A 436 -24.44 16.11 19.01
N GLN A 437 -24.77 16.89 17.98
CA GLN A 437 -25.95 16.65 17.14
C GLN A 437 -25.81 15.32 16.38
N LEU A 438 -24.67 15.08 15.74
CA LEU A 438 -24.43 13.83 15.01
C LEU A 438 -24.46 12.61 15.93
N VAL A 439 -23.82 12.67 17.11
CA VAL A 439 -23.80 11.55 18.07
C VAL A 439 -25.19 11.19 18.60
N ARG A 440 -26.15 12.11 18.56
CA ARG A 440 -27.56 11.84 18.93
C ARG A 440 -28.34 11.09 17.86
N MET A 441 -27.80 10.92 16.66
CA MET A 441 -28.45 10.14 15.61
C MET A 441 -28.60 8.67 16.04
N PRO A 442 -29.76 8.05 15.83
CA PRO A 442 -30.13 6.78 16.47
C PRO A 442 -29.27 5.58 16.03
N ARG A 443 -28.71 5.62 14.82
CA ARG A 443 -27.98 4.49 14.22
C ARG A 443 -26.49 4.74 14.05
N LEU A 444 -26.00 5.93 14.43
CA LEU A 444 -24.61 6.31 14.19
C LEU A 444 -23.67 5.56 15.15
N LYS A 445 -22.80 4.73 14.59
CA LYS A 445 -21.85 3.89 15.35
C LYS A 445 -20.42 4.41 15.27
N ARG A 446 -20.06 5.10 14.18
CA ARG A 446 -18.69 5.53 13.90
C ARG A 446 -18.61 6.94 13.32
N ILE A 447 -17.67 7.73 13.83
CA ILE A 447 -17.35 9.06 13.30
C ILE A 447 -15.84 9.16 13.09
N THR A 448 -15.41 9.63 11.92
CA THR A 448 -14.00 9.96 11.63
C THR A 448 -13.83 11.48 11.62
N VAL A 449 -12.84 12.00 12.37
CA VAL A 449 -12.62 13.44 12.62
C VAL A 449 -11.15 13.82 12.48
N LYS A 450 -10.51 13.49 11.35
CA LYS A 450 -9.08 13.79 11.13
C LYS A 450 -8.93 15.24 10.69
N ASP A 451 -7.94 15.94 11.22
CA ASP A 451 -7.60 17.31 10.83
C ASP A 451 -8.78 18.32 10.91
N CYS A 452 -9.63 18.21 11.95
CA CYS A 452 -10.74 19.13 12.22
C CYS A 452 -10.30 20.25 13.18
N PRO A 453 -10.04 21.50 12.71
CA PRO A 453 -9.43 22.55 13.53
C PRO A 453 -10.32 23.07 14.67
N ASN A 454 -11.64 22.99 14.52
CA ASN A 454 -12.61 23.54 15.48
C ASN A 454 -13.10 22.50 16.50
N LEU A 455 -12.58 21.27 16.46
CA LEU A 455 -13.05 20.19 17.32
C LEU A 455 -12.12 19.99 18.52
N GLY A 456 -12.64 20.28 19.72
CA GLY A 456 -11.94 20.07 20.98
C GLY A 456 -11.79 18.59 21.35
N ARG A 457 -10.74 18.26 22.11
CA ARG A 457 -10.50 16.90 22.62
C ARG A 457 -11.59 16.42 23.59
N ASP A 458 -12.19 17.35 24.31
CA ASP A 458 -13.31 17.14 25.21
C ASP A 458 -14.56 16.64 24.46
N ALA A 459 -14.88 17.23 23.31
CA ALA A 459 -15.98 16.79 22.46
C ALA A 459 -15.76 15.35 21.95
N VAL A 460 -14.53 15.02 21.56
CA VAL A 460 -14.14 13.67 21.13
C VAL A 460 -14.28 12.65 22.27
N GLN A 461 -13.80 12.99 23.47
CA GLN A 461 -13.94 12.12 24.65
C GLN A 461 -15.41 11.93 25.04
N TRP A 462 -16.19 13.01 24.99
CA TRP A 462 -17.63 12.94 25.25
C TRP A 462 -18.32 12.02 24.24
N ALA A 463 -18.04 12.14 22.95
CA ALA A 463 -18.64 11.27 21.92
C ALA A 463 -18.30 9.78 22.15
N ARG A 464 -17.06 9.48 22.53
CA ARG A 464 -16.64 8.12 22.93
C ARG A 464 -17.42 7.60 24.15
N SER A 465 -17.69 8.47 25.14
CA SER A 465 -18.48 8.10 26.32
C SER A 465 -19.94 7.74 26.00
N GLN A 466 -20.46 8.20 24.86
CA GLN A 466 -21.81 7.87 24.38
C GLN A 466 -21.85 6.55 23.58
N GLY A 467 -20.73 5.81 23.51
CA GLY A 467 -20.66 4.52 22.82
C GLY A 467 -20.34 4.60 21.32
N VAL A 468 -20.06 5.79 20.79
CA VAL A 468 -19.68 6.00 19.39
C VAL A 468 -18.17 5.80 19.20
N ILE A 469 -17.77 5.05 18.18
CA ILE A 469 -16.37 4.86 17.82
C ILE A 469 -15.86 6.11 17.09
N VAL A 470 -14.96 6.86 17.73
CA VAL A 470 -14.34 8.05 17.12
C VAL A 470 -12.92 7.76 16.65
N ASP A 471 -12.67 7.87 15.34
CA ASP A 471 -11.32 7.83 14.74
C ASP A 471 -10.78 9.25 14.55
N ASP A 472 -9.87 9.65 15.44
CA ASP A 472 -9.21 10.96 15.51
C ASP A 472 -7.70 10.89 15.19
N ARG A 473 -7.19 9.72 14.78
CA ARG A 473 -5.76 9.54 14.48
C ARG A 473 -5.46 10.03 13.08
N ALA A 474 -4.60 11.05 12.95
CA ALA A 474 -4.09 11.50 11.65
C ALA A 474 -3.59 10.30 10.83
N SER A 475 -3.97 10.23 9.55
CA SER A 475 -3.44 9.24 8.60
C SER A 475 -1.98 9.58 8.26
N GLY A 476 -1.09 9.43 9.24
CA GLY A 476 0.34 9.47 9.03
C GLY A 476 0.76 8.25 8.21
N ARG A 477 1.37 8.51 7.05
CA ARG A 477 2.29 7.57 6.40
C ARG A 477 3.02 6.78 7.47
N VAL A 478 3.02 5.45 7.34
CA VAL A 478 3.90 4.55 8.09
C VAL A 478 5.35 5.01 7.87
N HIS A 479 5.83 5.91 8.72
CA HIS A 479 7.25 6.13 8.93
C HIS A 479 7.66 5.12 9.98
N SER A 480 8.32 4.09 9.49
CA SER A 480 9.24 3.24 10.23
C SER A 480 10.02 4.05 11.27
N GLY A 481 10.01 3.60 12.53
CA GLY A 481 11.03 4.02 13.49
C GLY A 481 10.53 4.32 14.90
N LEU A 482 9.96 3.33 15.60
CA LEU A 482 10.02 3.35 17.06
C LEU A 482 11.45 3.01 17.48
N LYS A 483 12.28 4.05 17.66
CA LYS A 483 13.46 3.97 18.53
C LYS A 483 12.95 3.93 19.97
N VAL A 484 12.89 2.73 20.54
CA VAL A 484 12.86 2.56 21.99
C VAL A 484 14.24 2.97 22.52
N ARG A 485 14.28 4.04 23.30
CA ARG A 485 15.42 4.35 24.17
C ARG A 485 15.17 3.63 25.49
N TYR A 486 16.06 2.70 25.84
CA TYR A 486 16.47 2.46 27.22
C TYR A 486 17.96 2.67 27.27
#